data_AF-A0A1E4XJ48-F1
#
_entry.id   AF-A0A1E4XJ48-F1
#
_cell.length_a   1.000
_cell.length_b   1.000
_cell.length_c   1.000
_cell.angle_alpha   90.00
_cell.angle_beta   90.00
_cell.angle_gamma   90.00
#
_symmetry.space_group_name_H-M   'P 1'
#
loop_
_entity.id
_entity.type
_entity.pdbx_description
1 polymer ?
#
loop_
_entity_poly.entity_id
_entity_poly.type
_entity_poly.pdbx_seq_one_letter_code
_entity_poly.pdbx_strand_id
1 'polypeptide(L)' 'MERVFRSLKTEWIPSVGYRTAQEAQRDISHFLMHQYNWIRPHQFNGGLAPARAEEKLNVVSGIS' A
#
# COMPACT_ATOMS: atom_id res chain seq x y z
N MET A 1 4.76 -5.63 -7.83
CA MET A 1 5.72 -5.02 -6.89
C MET A 1 6.26 -3.65 -7.34
N GLU A 2 6.61 -3.44 -8.61
CA GLU A 2 7.24 -2.19 -9.07
C GLU A 2 6.46 -0.92 -8.67
N ARG A 3 5.13 -0.91 -8.82
CA ARG A 3 4.28 0.23 -8.46
C ARG A 3 4.34 0.58 -6.96
N VAL A 4 4.45 -0.41 -6.08
CA VAL A 4 4.55 -0.20 -4.62
C VAL A 4 5.82 0.60 -4.33
N PHE A 5 6.97 0.09 -4.79
CA PHE A 5 8.27 0.69 -4.54
C PHE A 5 8.42 2.06 -5.20
N ARG A 6 7.89 2.23 -6.42
CA ARG A 6 7.88 3.53 -7.09
C ARG A 6 7.12 4.55 -6.25
N SER A 7 5.87 4.25 -5.88
CA SER A 7 5.02 5.15 -5.09
C SER A 7 5.65 5.48 -3.73
N LEU A 8 6.20 4.48 -3.05
CA LEU A 8 6.87 4.68 -1.76
C LEU A 8 8.03 5.68 -1.89
N LYS A 9 8.92 5.49 -2.88
CA LYS A 9 10.10 6.34 -3.06
C LYS A 9 9.78 7.76 -3.52
N THR A 10 8.77 7.94 -4.36
CA THR A 10 8.50 9.24 -4.99
C THR A 10 7.43 10.07 -4.30
N GLU A 11 6.54 9.43 -3.53
CA GLU A 11 5.37 10.11 -2.97
C GLU A 11 5.32 10.10 -1.44
N TRP A 12 5.96 9.13 -0.78
CA TRP A 12 5.84 8.96 0.67
C TRP A 12 7.12 9.21 1.45
N ILE A 13 8.25 8.66 0.99
CA ILE A 13 9.53 8.84 1.67
C ILE A 13 9.89 10.34 1.67
N PRO A 14 10.20 10.93 2.84
CA PRO A 14 10.65 12.32 2.92
C PRO A 14 11.90 12.55 2.07
N SER A 15 11.97 13.69 1.38
CA SER A 15 13.13 14.04 0.54
C SER A 15 14.44 14.15 1.33
N VAL A 16 14.36 14.50 2.61
CA VAL A 16 15.49 14.55 3.55
C VAL A 16 15.85 13.19 4.15
N GLY A 17 15.07 12.14 3.86
CA GLY A 17 15.19 10.81 4.44
C GLY A 17 14.71 10.72 5.89
N TYR A 18 14.92 9.55 6.50
CA TYR A 18 14.61 9.27 7.90
C TYR A 18 15.86 9.41 8.76
N ARG A 19 15.68 9.89 10.00
CA ARG A 19 16.80 10.05 10.94
C ARG A 19 17.18 8.73 11.60
N THR A 20 16.22 7.82 11.74
CA THR A 20 16.41 6.51 12.37
C THR A 20 15.70 5.41 11.60
N ALA A 21 16.18 4.18 11.73
CA ALA A 21 15.50 3.01 11.17
C ALA A 21 14.10 2.81 11.78
N GLN A 22 13.90 3.20 13.04
CA GLN A 22 12.63 3.04 13.74
C GLN A 22 11.55 4.00 13.21
N GLU A 23 11.95 5.23 12.89
CA GLU A 23 11.10 6.20 12.18
C GLU A 23 10.72 5.67 10.79
N ALA A 24 11.71 5.21 10.02
CA ALA A 24 11.49 4.62 8.71
C ALA A 24 10.52 3.43 8.78
N GLN A 25 10.72 2.53 9.73
CA GLN A 25 9.88 1.35 9.92
C GLN A 25 8.44 1.74 10.22
N ARG A 26 8.23 2.70 11.14
CA ARG A 26 6.87 3.16 11.51
C ARG A 26 6.17 3.79 10.31
N ASP A 27 6.86 4.68 9.60
CA ASP A 27 6.27 5.42 8.49
C ASP A 27 6.00 4.53 7.26
N ILE A 28 6.94 3.65 6.90
CA ILE A 28 6.73 2.67 5.82
C ILE A 28 5.61 1.68 6.18
N SER A 29 5.52 1.25 7.44
CA SER A 29 4.42 0.38 7.89
C SER A 29 3.08 1.10 7.75
N HIS A 30 3.00 2.37 8.16
CA HIS A 30 1.80 3.18 8.02
C HIS A 30 1.41 3.37 6.55
N PHE A 31 2.39 3.68 5.68
CA PHE A 31 2.16 3.76 4.24
C PHE A 31 1.52 2.50 3.69
N LEU A 32 2.07 1.31 4.00
CA LEU A 32 1.54 0.05 3.50
C LEU A 32 0.17 -0.25 4.08
N MET A 33 0.02 -0.17 5.40
CA MET A 33 -1.17 -0.62 6.12
C MET A 33 -2.37 0.30 5.98
N HIS A 34 -2.19 1.59 5.68
CA HIS A 34 -3.30 2.54 5.68
C HIS A 34 -3.47 3.21 4.32
N GLN A 35 -2.36 3.59 3.66
CA GLN A 35 -2.46 4.31 2.40
C GLN A 35 -2.49 3.37 1.19
N TYR A 36 -1.46 2.56 1.01
CA TYR A 36 -1.29 1.77 -0.20
C TYR A 36 -2.33 0.66 -0.31
N ASN A 37 -2.53 -0.13 0.75
CA ASN A 37 -3.42 -1.29 0.69
C ASN A 37 -4.91 -0.93 0.69
N TRP A 38 -5.30 0.19 1.32
CA TRP A 38 -6.72 0.50 1.54
C TRP A 38 -7.26 1.69 0.75
N ILE A 39 -6.40 2.63 0.35
CA ILE A 39 -6.84 3.89 -0.25
C ILE A 39 -6.39 3.99 -1.72
N ARG A 40 -5.17 3.58 -2.04
CA ARG A 40 -4.61 3.77 -3.40
C ARG A 40 -5.43 2.98 -4.43
N PRO A 41 -5.96 3.61 -5.50
CA PRO A 41 -6.65 2.90 -6.56
C PRO A 41 -5.67 2.17 -7.49
N HIS A 42 -6.10 1.01 -8.01
CA HIS A 42 -5.35 0.20 -8.97
C HIS A 42 -6.18 -0.09 -10.21
N GLN A 43 -5.68 0.28 -11.38
CA GLN A 43 -6.36 0.03 -12.66
C GLN A 43 -6.65 -1.46 -12.90
N PHE A 44 -5.70 -2.33 -12.57
CA PHE A 44 -5.88 -3.78 -12.65
C PHE A 44 -7.03 -4.30 -11.77
N ASN A 45 -7.28 -3.63 -10.63
CA ASN A 45 -8.37 -3.97 -9.71
C ASN A 45 -9.66 -3.20 -10.03
N GLY A 46 -9.82 -2.67 -11.25
CA GLY A 46 -10.98 -1.86 -11.61
C GLY A 46 -11.08 -0.54 -10.84
N GLY A 47 -9.94 0.02 -10.43
CA GLY A 47 -9.86 1.22 -9.61
C GLY A 47 -9.96 0.97 -8.11
N LEU A 48 -10.17 -0.27 -7.66
CA LEU A 48 -10.20 -0.59 -6.24
C LEU A 48 -8.79 -0.60 -5.62
N ALA A 49 -8.74 -0.36 -4.31
CA ALA A 49 -7.53 -0.58 -3.53
C ALA A 49 -7.23 -2.08 -3.36
N PRO A 50 -5.96 -2.47 -3.13
CA PRO A 50 -5.57 -3.87 -3.01
C PRO A 50 -6.42 -4.68 -2.04
N ALA A 51 -6.59 -4.21 -0.79
CA ALA A 51 -7.34 -4.93 0.23
C ALA A 51 -8.83 -5.07 -0.14
N ARG A 52 -9.42 -4.06 -0.78
CA ARG A 52 -10.81 -4.11 -1.25
C ARG A 52 -10.98 -5.11 -2.40
N ALA A 53 -9.99 -5.21 -3.27
CA ALA A 53 -9.99 -6.18 -4.35
C ALA A 53 -9.86 -7.60 -3.82
N GLU A 54 -8.97 -7.83 -2.84
CA GLU A 54 -8.82 -9.13 -2.16
C GLU A 54 -10.07 -9.54 -1.40
N GLU A 55 -10.71 -8.63 -0.65
CA GLU A 55 -11.97 -8.90 0.05
C GLU A 55 -13.05 -9.38 -0.94
N LYS A 56 -13.19 -8.69 -2.09
CA LYS A 56 -14.11 -9.09 -3.15
C LYS A 56 -13.75 -10.46 -3.73
N LEU A 57 -12.47 -10.74 -3.94
CA LEU A 57 -12.02 -12.05 -4.42
C LEU A 57 -12.30 -13.17 -3.42
N ASN A 58 -12.11 -12.93 -2.12
CA ASN A 58 -12.39 -13.91 -1.06
C ASN A 58 -13.89 -14.22 -0.96
N VAL A 59 -14.76 -13.21 -1.08
CA VAL A 59 -16.21 -13.43 -1.15
C VAL A 59 -16.59 -14.30 -2.34
N VAL A 60 -15.94 -14.11 -3.49
CA VAL A 60 -16.21 -14.91 -4.70
C VAL A 60 -15.64 -16.32 -4.59
N SER A 61 -14.51 -16.51 -3.90
CA SER A 61 -13.87 -17.82 -3.73
C SER A 61 -14.46 -18.65 -2.58
N GLY A 62 -15.25 -18.05 -1.68
CA GLY A 62 -15.83 -18.73 -0.52
C GLY A 62 -14.82 -19.08 0.57
N ILE A 63 -13.61 -18.51 0.50
CA ILE A 63 -12.55 -18.72 1.48
C ILE A 63 -12.74 -17.71 2.61
N SER A 64 -13.04 -18.19 3.82
CA SER A 64 -13.17 -17.40 5.05
C SER A 64 -12.05 -17.72 6.03
#